data_AF-V9IHC1-F1
#
_entry.id   AF-V9IHC1-F1
#
_cell.length_a   1.000
_cell.length_b   1.000
_cell.length_c   1.000
_cell.angle_alpha   90.00
_cell.angle_beta   90.00
_cell.angle_gamma   90.00
#
_symmetry.space_group_name_H-M   'P 1'
#
loop_
_entity.id
_entity.type
_entity.pdbx_description
1 polymer ?
#
loop_
_entity_poly.entity_id
_entity_poly.type
_entity_poly.pdbx_seq_one_letter_code
_entity_poly.pdbx_strand_id
1 'polypeptide(L)'
;MGGDGGGSGLGNHDGPGSPFPCSNTPRVAVAEQAEEVGTLLQQPLALGYLVSTAPTGRMPPWFWSACPHLEGVCPVFLKNALHLHSPAIQQNSDDLLQQQSALTAHPLDSQYTTDVLRYVLEGYNALSWLAVDANTKDRLSCLPVHVQALMQLYHAAAALV
;
A
#
# COMPACT_ATOMS: atom_id res chain seq x y z
N MET A 1 64.38 17.55 14.24
CA MET A 1 64.12 16.21 14.83
C MET A 1 62.79 16.34 15.57
N GLY A 2 61.63 15.89 15.09
CA GLY A 2 61.32 14.67 14.34
C GLY A 2 60.67 13.65 15.29
N GLY A 3 59.41 13.28 15.04
CA GLY A 3 58.67 12.16 15.66
C GLY A 3 57.73 12.60 16.80
N ASP A 4 56.40 12.61 16.61
CA ASP A 4 55.44 11.47 16.59
C ASP A 4 55.43 10.71 17.93
N GLY A 5 54.32 10.35 18.55
CA GLY A 5 52.92 10.20 18.12
C GLY A 5 52.21 9.42 19.23
N GLY A 6 50.89 9.55 19.31
CA GLY A 6 50.06 9.22 20.47
C GLY A 6 50.10 7.79 21.02
N GLY A 7 49.75 7.69 22.31
CA GLY A 7 49.53 6.46 23.05
C GLY A 7 48.36 6.60 24.01
N SER A 8 47.44 5.66 23.89
CA SER A 8 46.09 5.49 24.47
C SER A 8 45.94 5.64 25.99
N GLY A 9 44.73 6.04 26.42
CA GLY A 9 44.33 6.06 27.83
C GLY A 9 42.82 6.24 28.05
N LEU A 10 42.05 5.22 27.65
CA LEU A 10 40.75 4.75 28.17
C LEU A 10 39.88 5.75 28.96
N GLY A 11 38.83 6.25 28.30
CA GLY A 11 37.70 6.91 28.97
C GLY A 11 36.77 5.90 29.62
N ASN A 12 36.52 6.09 30.92
CA ASN A 12 35.49 5.40 31.70
C ASN A 12 34.25 6.30 31.73
N HIS A 13 33.14 5.86 31.13
CA HIS A 13 31.84 6.48 31.36
C HIS A 13 30.77 5.38 31.36
N ASP A 14 30.38 5.00 32.58
CA ASP A 14 29.24 4.13 32.87
C ASP A 14 27.92 4.85 32.53
N GLY A 15 27.11 4.21 31.68
CA GLY A 15 25.71 4.55 31.43
C GLY A 15 24.92 3.25 31.19
N PRO A 16 23.69 3.10 31.72
CA PRO A 16 23.01 1.81 31.73
C PRO A 16 22.38 1.51 30.37
N GLY A 17 22.94 0.51 29.67
CA GLY A 17 22.44 0.03 28.38
C GLY A 17 21.42 -1.11 28.52
N SER A 18 20.23 -0.87 27.94
CA SER A 18 19.32 -1.80 27.22
C SER A 18 19.18 -3.28 27.67
N PRO A 19 17.96 -3.80 27.96
CA PRO A 19 17.74 -5.09 28.61
C PRO A 19 17.55 -6.31 27.67
N PHE A 20 18.04 -6.33 26.43
CA PHE A 20 17.81 -7.48 25.53
C PHE A 20 19.11 -8.13 25.04
N PRO A 21 19.51 -9.32 25.58
CA PRO A 21 20.59 -10.12 25.00
C PRO A 21 20.08 -11.09 23.92
N CYS A 22 20.70 -11.05 22.74
CA CYS A 22 20.50 -12.03 21.68
C CYS A 22 21.37 -13.29 21.89
N SER A 23 20.69 -14.39 22.18
CA SER A 23 20.82 -15.77 21.67
C SER A 23 22.18 -16.48 21.59
N ASN A 24 22.25 -17.69 22.19
CA ASN A 24 23.06 -18.78 21.64
C ASN A 24 22.45 -20.18 21.94
N THR A 25 22.34 -21.02 20.90
CA THR A 25 22.12 -22.49 20.82
C THR A 25 20.67 -23.06 20.83
N PRO A 26 20.43 -24.30 20.33
CA PRO A 26 20.50 -24.75 18.94
C PRO A 26 19.18 -25.38 18.42
N ARG A 27 19.11 -25.62 17.09
CA ARG A 27 17.98 -26.17 16.33
C ARG A 27 17.51 -27.55 16.80
N VAL A 28 16.20 -27.73 16.97
CA VAL A 28 15.48 -29.01 16.85
C VAL A 28 14.36 -28.81 15.83
N ALA A 29 14.40 -29.60 14.77
CA ALA A 29 13.41 -29.61 13.69
C ALA A 29 12.14 -30.32 14.14
N VAL A 30 11.00 -29.63 14.07
CA VAL A 30 9.65 -30.24 14.13
C VAL A 30 8.75 -29.52 13.12
N ALA A 31 8.43 -30.27 12.07
CA ALA A 31 7.23 -30.21 11.23
C ALA A 31 6.71 -28.84 10.78
N GLU A 32 7.03 -28.52 9.52
CA GLU A 32 6.25 -27.71 8.61
C GLU A 32 4.77 -28.12 8.61
N GLN A 33 3.86 -27.16 8.86
CA GLN A 33 2.44 -27.09 8.42
C GLN A 33 1.49 -26.34 9.39
N ALA A 34 1.96 -25.77 10.49
CA ALA A 34 1.11 -25.00 11.42
C ALA A 34 1.38 -23.48 11.46
N GLU A 35 2.30 -22.95 10.64
CA GLU A 35 2.73 -21.55 10.71
C GLU A 35 2.28 -20.68 9.51
N GLU A 36 1.22 -21.08 8.79
CA GLU A 36 0.65 -20.26 7.69
C GLU A 36 -0.61 -19.47 8.12
N VAL A 37 -1.20 -19.79 9.27
CA VAL A 37 -2.44 -19.18 9.78
C VAL A 37 -2.18 -18.16 10.91
N GLY A 38 -0.95 -18.08 11.44
CA GLY A 38 -0.61 -17.30 12.64
C GLY A 38 0.20 -16.01 12.43
N THR A 39 0.83 -15.81 11.27
CA THR A 39 1.65 -14.61 10.95
C THR A 39 0.86 -13.50 10.23
N LEU A 40 -0.45 -13.69 10.10
CA LEU A 40 -1.44 -12.76 9.56
C LEU A 40 -1.74 -11.61 10.56
N LEU A 41 -0.68 -11.01 11.13
CA LEU A 41 -0.68 -9.67 11.73
C LEU A 41 -0.72 -8.65 10.58
N GLN A 42 -1.84 -8.61 9.84
CA GLN A 42 -2.06 -7.89 8.57
C GLN A 42 -1.92 -6.37 8.68
N GLN A 43 -0.72 -5.88 8.94
CA GLN A 43 -0.38 -4.51 8.56
C GLN A 43 -0.31 -4.42 7.04
N PRO A 44 -0.75 -3.30 6.44
CA PRO A 44 -0.68 -3.14 5.00
C PRO A 44 0.77 -3.16 4.53
N LEU A 45 1.02 -3.88 3.43
CA LEU A 45 2.33 -3.98 2.77
C LEU A 45 2.79 -2.63 2.20
N ALA A 46 1.84 -1.75 1.87
CA ALA A 46 2.07 -0.36 1.52
C ALA A 46 0.83 0.47 1.86
N LEU A 47 1.04 1.75 2.19
CA LEU A 47 -0.02 2.70 2.44
C LEU A 47 0.14 3.91 1.52
N GLY A 48 -0.97 4.37 0.95
CA GLY A 48 -1.02 5.52 0.07
C GLY A 48 -2.26 6.38 0.34
N TYR A 49 -2.26 7.59 -0.21
CA TYR A 49 -3.37 8.51 -0.09
C TYR A 49 -3.76 9.04 -1.46
N LEU A 50 -5.06 9.10 -1.73
CA LEU A 50 -5.63 9.88 -2.83
C LEU A 50 -6.21 11.17 -2.23
N VAL A 51 -5.71 12.31 -2.70
CA VAL A 51 -6.18 13.63 -2.28
C VAL A 51 -6.77 14.33 -3.51
N SER A 52 -8.02 14.79 -3.41
CA SER A 52 -8.73 15.35 -4.56
C SER A 52 -9.68 16.46 -4.16
N THR A 53 -9.78 17.50 -4.98
CA THR A 53 -10.80 18.55 -4.88
C THR A 53 -12.13 18.13 -5.50
N ALA A 54 -12.14 17.15 -6.42
CA ALA A 54 -13.36 16.50 -6.87
C ALA A 54 -13.97 15.66 -5.74
N PRO A 55 -15.31 15.66 -5.60
CA PRO A 55 -16.00 14.96 -4.52
C PRO A 55 -15.93 13.43 -4.70
N THR A 56 -16.28 12.66 -3.66
CA THR A 56 -16.47 11.20 -3.82
C THR A 56 -17.79 10.88 -4.54
N GLY A 57 -18.78 11.76 -4.47
CA GLY A 57 -20.18 11.48 -4.80
C GLY A 57 -20.95 10.95 -3.59
N ARG A 58 -22.17 10.44 -3.82
CA ARG A 58 -23.03 9.88 -2.76
C ARG A 58 -22.49 8.54 -2.30
N MET A 59 -21.84 8.52 -1.15
CA MET A 59 -21.36 7.29 -0.52
C MET A 59 -22.40 6.75 0.47
N PRO A 60 -22.45 5.43 0.72
CA PRO A 60 -23.26 4.88 1.80
C PRO A 60 -22.79 5.37 3.18
N PRO A 61 -23.67 5.52 4.19
CA PRO A 61 -23.27 6.03 5.51
C PRO A 61 -22.17 5.20 6.20
N TRP A 62 -22.14 3.89 5.96
CA TRP A 62 -21.12 3.01 6.53
C TRP A 62 -19.71 3.29 6.01
N PHE A 63 -19.57 3.89 4.81
CA PHE A 63 -18.28 4.27 4.25
C PHE A 63 -17.58 5.31 5.13
N TRP A 64 -18.35 6.24 5.71
CA TRP A 64 -17.85 7.29 6.58
C TRP A 64 -17.94 6.96 8.07
N SER A 65 -18.36 5.74 8.44
CA SER A 65 -18.62 5.37 9.85
C SER A 65 -17.43 5.60 10.78
N ALA A 66 -16.20 5.41 10.30
CA ALA A 66 -14.97 5.66 11.07
C ALA A 66 -14.62 7.16 11.19
N CYS A 67 -15.11 7.99 10.28
CA CYS A 67 -14.83 9.42 10.22
C CYS A 67 -16.00 10.24 9.62
N PRO A 68 -17.17 10.32 10.30
CA PRO A 68 -18.36 10.97 9.74
C PRO A 68 -18.16 12.45 9.43
N HIS A 69 -17.27 13.11 10.17
CA HIS A 69 -16.93 14.52 10.00
C HIS A 69 -16.19 14.83 8.69
N LEU A 70 -15.73 13.81 7.94
CA LEU A 70 -15.10 13.99 6.64
C LEU A 70 -16.08 13.86 5.47
N GLU A 71 -17.33 13.46 5.73
CA GLU A 71 -18.35 13.39 4.70
C GLU A 71 -18.63 14.80 4.12
N GLY A 72 -18.47 14.94 2.81
CA GLY A 72 -18.69 16.22 2.11
C GLY A 72 -17.60 17.28 2.29
N VAL A 73 -16.49 16.97 2.97
CA VAL A 73 -15.35 17.89 3.11
C VAL A 73 -14.52 17.93 1.83
N CYS A 74 -14.05 19.12 1.46
CA CYS A 74 -13.12 19.34 0.36
C CYS A 74 -11.81 19.98 0.89
N PRO A 75 -10.62 19.46 0.54
CA PRO A 75 -10.40 18.31 -0.34
C PRO A 75 -10.75 16.97 0.34
N VAL A 76 -11.10 15.99 -0.48
CA VAL A 76 -11.31 14.60 -0.07
C VAL A 76 -9.96 13.94 0.19
N PHE A 77 -9.83 13.24 1.31
CA PHE A 77 -8.67 12.42 1.66
C PHE A 77 -9.07 10.94 1.77
N LEU A 78 -8.58 10.10 0.86
CA LEU A 78 -8.84 8.66 0.85
C LEU A 78 -7.56 7.89 1.16
N LYS A 79 -7.54 7.18 2.29
CA LYS A 79 -6.46 6.27 2.68
C LYS A 79 -6.62 4.94 1.95
N ASN A 80 -5.58 4.51 1.25
CA ASN A 80 -5.54 3.25 0.50
C ASN A 80 -4.45 2.36 1.07
N ALA A 81 -4.74 1.07 1.18
CA ALA A 81 -3.88 0.09 1.81
C ALA A 81 -3.75 -1.12 0.88
N LEU A 82 -2.51 -1.50 0.57
CA LEU A 82 -2.22 -2.75 -0.15
C LEU A 82 -1.99 -3.85 0.88
N HIS A 83 -2.87 -4.84 0.93
CA HIS A 83 -2.77 -5.94 1.90
C HIS A 83 -2.16 -7.22 1.34
N LEU A 84 -2.27 -7.44 0.03
CA LEU A 84 -1.83 -8.65 -0.65
C LEU A 84 -1.03 -8.25 -1.88
N HIS A 85 0.15 -8.85 -2.05
CA HIS A 85 0.96 -8.74 -3.25
C HIS A 85 1.58 -10.10 -3.54
N SER A 86 1.23 -10.71 -4.67
CA SER A 86 1.70 -12.05 -5.05
C SER A 86 2.27 -12.03 -6.47
N PRO A 87 3.54 -11.60 -6.65
CA PRO A 87 4.17 -11.51 -7.96
C PRO A 87 4.39 -12.89 -8.62
N ALA A 88 4.34 -13.98 -7.83
CA ALA A 88 4.65 -15.33 -8.29
C ALA A 88 3.57 -16.00 -9.17
N ILE A 89 2.36 -15.44 -9.27
CA ILE A 89 1.27 -16.07 -10.05
C ILE A 89 1.58 -16.12 -11.56
N GLN A 90 2.44 -15.22 -12.06
CA GLN A 90 2.85 -15.20 -13.47
C GLN A 90 4.09 -16.06 -13.78
N GLN A 91 4.80 -16.56 -12.76
CA GLN A 91 6.08 -17.26 -12.94
C GLN A 91 5.92 -18.72 -13.42
N ASN A 92 4.69 -19.24 -13.56
CA ASN A 92 4.47 -20.64 -13.89
C ASN A 92 4.57 -20.96 -15.41
N SER A 93 4.55 -19.97 -16.31
CA SER A 93 4.35 -20.27 -17.75
C SER A 93 5.59 -20.24 -18.65
N ASP A 94 6.66 -19.47 -18.42
CA ASP A 94 7.67 -19.27 -19.48
C ASP A 94 9.09 -18.94 -19.00
N ASP A 95 9.88 -19.95 -18.65
CA ASP A 95 11.34 -19.83 -18.40
C ASP A 95 12.15 -19.45 -19.67
N LEU A 96 11.54 -19.51 -20.87
CA LEU A 96 12.24 -19.27 -22.15
C LEU A 96 12.09 -17.86 -22.75
N LEU A 97 11.21 -17.00 -22.20
CA LEU A 97 10.99 -15.62 -22.70
C LEU A 97 11.63 -14.53 -21.81
N GLN A 98 12.27 -14.91 -20.70
CA GLN A 98 12.72 -14.01 -19.64
C GLN A 98 13.84 -13.02 -20.05
N GLN A 99 14.53 -13.27 -21.18
CA GLN A 99 15.61 -12.39 -21.65
C GLN A 99 15.10 -11.17 -22.44
N GLN A 100 13.89 -11.20 -23.00
CA GLN A 100 13.29 -10.05 -23.71
C GLN A 100 12.42 -9.15 -22.80
N SER A 101 11.89 -9.70 -21.69
CA SER A 101 10.98 -8.99 -20.78
C SER A 101 11.67 -8.00 -19.82
N ALA A 102 13.00 -8.04 -19.71
CA ALA A 102 13.76 -7.08 -18.89
C ALA A 102 13.66 -5.61 -19.38
N LEU A 103 13.23 -5.38 -20.62
CA LEU A 103 13.04 -4.03 -21.19
C LEU A 103 11.59 -3.52 -21.05
N THR A 104 10.65 -4.35 -20.61
CA THR A 104 9.23 -4.00 -20.46
C THR A 104 8.64 -4.57 -19.18
N ALA A 105 9.33 -4.38 -18.04
CA ALA A 105 8.79 -4.80 -16.74
C ALA A 105 7.53 -4.00 -16.41
N HIS A 106 6.41 -4.68 -16.21
CA HIS A 106 5.15 -4.02 -15.87
C HIS A 106 5.23 -3.51 -14.42
N PRO A 107 4.74 -2.30 -14.08
CA PRO A 107 4.87 -1.76 -12.72
C PRO A 107 4.18 -2.61 -11.63
N LEU A 108 3.17 -3.42 -12.00
CA LEU A 108 2.55 -4.37 -11.08
C LEU A 108 3.46 -5.56 -10.72
N ASP A 109 4.49 -5.83 -11.53
CA ASP A 109 5.43 -6.94 -11.30
C ASP A 109 6.58 -6.52 -10.38
N SER A 110 6.59 -5.24 -9.94
CA SER A 110 7.61 -4.73 -9.03
C SER A 110 7.60 -5.51 -7.71
N GLN A 111 8.81 -5.81 -7.21
CA GLN A 111 8.98 -6.34 -5.86
C GLN A 111 8.73 -5.29 -4.78
N TYR A 112 8.73 -4.00 -5.15
CA TYR A 112 8.41 -2.91 -4.24
C TYR A 112 6.90 -2.65 -4.23
N THR A 113 6.26 -2.95 -3.10
CA THR A 113 4.81 -2.77 -2.88
C THR A 113 4.36 -1.31 -3.03
N THR A 114 5.24 -0.36 -2.78
CA THR A 114 5.02 1.07 -3.01
C THR A 114 4.93 1.43 -4.49
N ASP A 115 5.70 0.76 -5.36
CA ASP A 115 5.59 0.94 -6.82
C ASP A 115 4.25 0.45 -7.33
N VAL A 116 3.89 -0.76 -6.91
CA VAL A 116 2.62 -1.40 -7.26
C VAL A 116 1.46 -0.51 -6.81
N LEU A 117 1.44 -0.08 -5.54
CA LEU A 117 0.38 0.76 -5.02
C LEU A 117 0.31 2.10 -5.75
N ARG A 118 1.46 2.75 -6.00
CA ARG A 118 1.50 4.01 -6.75
C ARG A 118 0.87 3.85 -8.14
N TYR A 119 1.28 2.82 -8.88
CA TYR A 119 0.76 2.54 -10.21
C TYR A 119 -0.76 2.32 -10.19
N VAL A 120 -1.28 1.57 -9.21
CA VAL A 120 -2.73 1.35 -9.04
C VAL A 120 -3.46 2.67 -8.77
N LEU A 121 -2.94 3.50 -7.87
CA LEU A 121 -3.57 4.79 -7.52
C LEU A 121 -3.51 5.80 -8.67
N GLU A 122 -2.43 5.81 -9.45
CA GLU A 122 -2.33 6.59 -10.70
C GLU A 122 -3.38 6.14 -11.71
N GLY A 123 -3.55 4.83 -11.88
CA GLY A 123 -4.60 4.23 -12.70
C GLY A 123 -6.00 4.60 -12.22
N TYR A 124 -6.26 4.59 -10.92
CA TYR A 124 -7.54 5.02 -10.36
C TYR A 124 -7.82 6.51 -10.59
N ASN A 125 -6.81 7.36 -10.43
CA ASN A 125 -6.92 8.78 -10.76
C ASN A 125 -7.22 8.97 -12.26
N ALA A 126 -6.55 8.24 -13.16
CA ALA A 126 -6.84 8.31 -14.60
C ALA A 126 -8.27 7.85 -14.92
N LEU A 127 -8.72 6.74 -14.34
CA LEU A 127 -10.09 6.23 -14.52
C LEU A 127 -11.17 7.15 -13.94
N SER A 128 -10.84 7.99 -12.95
CA SER A 128 -11.78 8.98 -12.41
C SER A 128 -12.11 10.07 -13.44
N TRP A 129 -11.19 10.36 -14.37
CA TRP A 129 -11.37 11.33 -15.45
C TRP A 129 -12.23 10.83 -16.61
N LEU A 130 -12.65 9.56 -16.62
CA LEU A 130 -13.57 9.07 -17.65
C LEU A 130 -15.01 9.56 -17.46
N ALA A 131 -15.33 10.04 -16.26
CA ALA A 131 -16.62 10.63 -15.92
C ALA A 131 -16.46 12.14 -15.71
N VAL A 132 -16.74 12.93 -16.76
CA VAL A 132 -16.52 14.39 -16.78
C VAL A 132 -17.85 15.13 -16.92
N ASP A 133 -18.00 16.21 -16.16
CA ASP A 133 -19.11 17.14 -16.31
C ASP A 133 -18.90 18.01 -17.56
N ALA A 134 -19.89 18.03 -18.46
CA ALA A 134 -19.77 18.70 -19.74
C ALA A 134 -19.67 20.24 -19.61
N ASN A 135 -20.15 20.82 -18.51
CA ASN A 135 -20.23 22.26 -18.31
C ASN A 135 -18.98 22.81 -17.61
N THR A 136 -18.56 22.18 -16.52
CA THR A 136 -17.38 22.57 -15.72
C THR A 136 -16.07 22.02 -16.26
N LYS A 137 -16.12 20.94 -17.07
CA LYS A 137 -14.95 20.17 -17.54
C LYS A 137 -14.16 19.50 -16.42
N ASP A 138 -14.71 19.49 -15.21
CA ASP A 138 -14.15 18.74 -14.09
C ASP A 138 -14.71 17.31 -14.04
N ARG A 139 -13.94 16.40 -13.46
CA ARG A 139 -14.42 15.05 -13.19
C ARG A 139 -15.54 15.07 -12.15
N LEU A 140 -16.55 14.22 -12.35
CA LEU A 140 -17.72 14.10 -11.49
C LEU A 140 -17.40 13.54 -10.10
N SER A 141 -16.37 12.69 -10.02
CA SER A 141 -15.91 12.08 -8.77
C SER A 141 -14.40 11.84 -8.80
N CYS A 142 -13.78 11.80 -7.63
CA CYS A 142 -12.39 11.37 -7.45
C CYS A 142 -12.19 9.85 -7.49
N LEU A 143 -13.28 9.08 -7.50
CA LEU A 143 -13.26 7.62 -7.54
C LEU A 143 -13.18 7.12 -8.99
N PRO A 144 -12.55 5.97 -9.25
CA PRO A 144 -12.51 5.40 -10.60
C PRO A 144 -13.91 5.01 -11.08
N VAL A 145 -14.15 5.08 -12.39
CA VAL A 145 -15.49 4.91 -13.01
C VAL A 145 -16.24 3.64 -12.59
N HIS A 146 -15.54 2.52 -12.40
CA HIS A 146 -16.17 1.27 -11.99
C HIS A 146 -16.71 1.32 -10.55
N VAL A 147 -16.03 2.03 -9.63
CA VAL A 147 -16.54 2.26 -8.27
C VAL A 147 -17.77 3.16 -8.32
N GLN A 148 -17.77 4.19 -9.17
CA GLN A 148 -18.95 5.05 -9.36
C GLN A 148 -20.16 4.23 -9.84
N ALA A 149 -19.97 3.33 -10.81
CA ALA A 149 -21.02 2.44 -11.30
C ALA A 149 -21.54 1.49 -10.21
N LEU A 150 -20.67 0.92 -9.37
CA LEU A 150 -21.07 0.12 -8.22
C LEU A 150 -21.91 0.93 -7.22
N MET A 151 -21.56 2.19 -6.97
CA MET A 151 -22.36 3.06 -6.10
C MET A 151 -23.74 3.37 -6.69
N GLN A 152 -23.83 3.58 -8.01
CA GLN A 152 -25.12 3.74 -8.69
C GLN A 152 -26.00 2.50 -8.55
N LEU A 153 -25.44 1.31 -8.76
CA LEU A 153 -26.14 0.03 -8.56
C LEU A 153 -26.59 -0.15 -7.10
N TYR A 154 -25.73 0.17 -6.14
CA TYR A 154 -26.07 0.14 -4.72
C TYR A 154 -27.29 1.02 -4.42
N HIS A 155 -27.29 2.28 -4.87
CA HIS A 155 -28.40 3.21 -4.60
C HIS A 155 -29.69 2.79 -5.31
N ALA A 156 -29.59 2.24 -6.52
CA ALA A 156 -30.74 1.69 -7.24
C ALA A 156 -31.34 0.50 -6.48
N ALA A 157 -30.51 -0.42 -5.98
CA ALA A 157 -30.97 -1.56 -5.19
C ALA A 157 -31.56 -1.13 -3.84
N ALA A 158 -30.91 -0.19 -3.15
CA ALA A 158 -31.37 0.32 -1.86
C ALA A 158 -32.71 1.08 -1.97
N ALA A 159 -33.04 1.64 -3.12
CA ALA A 159 -34.32 2.30 -3.36
C ALA A 159 -35.49 1.32 -3.61
N LEU A 160 -35.22 0.03 -3.81
CA LEU A 160 -36.22 -1.02 -4.02
C LEU A 160 -36.67 -1.71 -2.73
N VAL A 161 -36.00 -1.44 -1.60
CA VAL A 161 -36.28 -2.00 -0.27
C VAL A 161 -37.00 -0.96 0.57
#